data_AF-A0A292SKS5-F1
#
_entry.id   AF-A0A292SKS5-F1
#
_cell.length_a   1.000
_cell.length_b   1.000
_cell.length_c   1.000
_cell.angle_alpha   90.00
_cell.angle_beta   90.00
_cell.angle_gamma   90.00
#
_symmetry.space_group_name_H-M   'P 1'
#
loop_
_entity.id
_entity.type
_entity.pdbx_description
1 polymer ?
#
loop_
_entity_poly.entity_id
_entity_poly.type
_entity_poly.pdbx_seq_one_letter_code
_entity_poly.pdbx_strand_id
1 'polypeptide(L)'
;MGNLVLKGHISYATKRKYKWVAEFGKNTCEKCAALHGQEFDEDEVPYWPHPNCRCKVEEISVVDEIESEINEYKEELQQLKLQANELLGDTRVLRKQIEKLIKEAHSKEANSLEGRLTRLEYEVYKLIDKIESFTCDTIDKFVIQKIDQQIDIIKKEVSNIYKNLESIVIKYAPKPVFDKAVQVYGKYQNQPDGAAFYEIAASKFSSSAAKEYINKNGRIYEKVSDLNNRNLELFIREKLLKQIGTSETRGVLYNEHSSVSQAITRENSFRILISHKKEELLNNRRIEDTRLSFEQDNLRNAYHYADIINIKLDSKDNLYALVVDTYDFNKFEDNPLVKKGGEYQDKGKLEPYYNIAILKIPKEQWINY
;
A
#
# COMPACT_ATOMS: atom_id res chain seq x y z
N MET A 1 -17.29 -20.44 1.79
CA MET A 1 -16.58 -21.09 2.91
C MET A 1 -15.12 -20.75 2.75
N GLY A 2 -14.64 -19.73 3.46
CA GLY A 2 -13.23 -19.34 3.42
C GLY A 2 -12.47 -20.10 4.49
N ASN A 3 -11.41 -20.80 4.11
CA ASN A 3 -10.46 -21.39 5.05
C ASN A 3 -9.79 -20.24 5.81
N LEU A 4 -10.08 -20.13 7.11
CA LEU A 4 -9.22 -19.40 8.04
C LEU A 4 -7.88 -20.13 8.05
N VAL A 5 -6.87 -19.56 7.38
CA VAL A 5 -5.49 -19.96 7.57
C VAL A 5 -5.03 -19.30 8.86
N LEU A 6 -4.98 -20.08 9.94
CA LEU A 6 -4.37 -19.68 11.21
C LEU A 6 -2.92 -19.29 10.92
N LYS A 7 -2.61 -17.99 10.94
CA LYS A 7 -1.23 -17.50 10.82
C LYS A 7 -0.53 -17.83 12.14
N GLY A 8 0.17 -18.95 12.14
CA GLY A 8 0.72 -19.57 13.34
C GLY A 8 1.69 -18.69 14.13
N HIS A 9 1.24 -18.30 15.31
CA HIS A 9 2.04 -18.34 16.53
C HIS A 9 1.26 -19.21 17.51
N ILE A 10 1.76 -20.40 17.81
CA ILE A 10 1.11 -21.28 18.77
C ILE A 10 1.65 -20.89 20.14
N SER A 11 0.84 -20.19 20.91
CA SER A 11 1.15 -19.82 22.30
C SER A 11 0.82 -21.03 23.20
N TYR A 12 1.76 -21.98 23.28
CA TYR A 12 1.57 -23.15 24.13
C TYR A 12 1.60 -22.74 25.60
N ALA A 13 0.43 -22.67 26.22
CA ALA A 13 0.34 -22.77 27.66
C ALA A 13 0.68 -24.21 28.09
N THR A 14 1.45 -24.36 29.16
CA THR A 14 1.85 -25.68 29.67
C THR A 14 1.46 -25.78 31.13
N LYS A 15 0.83 -26.89 31.49
CA LYS A 15 0.56 -27.26 32.87
C LYS A 15 1.52 -28.33 33.35
N ARG A 16 1.87 -28.25 34.64
CA ARG A 16 2.69 -29.26 35.30
C ARG A 16 1.82 -30.48 35.58
N LYS A 17 2.33 -31.65 35.19
CA LYS A 17 1.77 -32.95 35.52
C LYS A 17 2.87 -33.87 36.02
N TYR A 18 2.47 -34.98 36.60
CA TYR A 18 3.38 -35.94 37.20
C TYR A 18 3.14 -37.31 36.57
N LYS A 19 4.19 -37.88 35.98
CA LYS A 19 4.14 -39.19 35.33
C LYS A 19 4.72 -40.26 36.24
N TRP A 20 3.97 -41.35 36.43
CA TRP A 20 4.45 -42.47 37.24
C TRP A 20 5.39 -43.37 36.45
N VAL A 21 6.59 -43.61 36.98
CA VAL A 21 7.62 -44.46 36.36
C VAL A 21 7.95 -45.63 37.27
N ALA A 22 7.51 -46.82 36.87
CA ALA A 22 7.85 -48.07 37.54
C ALA A 22 9.23 -48.56 37.08
N GLU A 23 10.00 -49.17 38.00
CA GLU A 23 11.34 -49.74 37.70
C GLU A 23 11.23 -51.04 36.88
N PHE A 24 10.09 -51.74 36.98
CA PHE A 24 9.86 -53.10 36.44
C PHE A 24 10.90 -54.15 36.87
N GLY A 25 11.56 -53.92 38.01
CA GLY A 25 12.51 -54.86 38.64
C GLY A 25 11.85 -55.77 39.68
N LYS A 26 12.67 -56.57 40.39
CA LYS A 26 12.24 -57.44 41.51
C LYS A 26 11.51 -56.69 42.64
N ASN A 27 11.63 -55.35 42.65
CA ASN A 27 11.06 -54.42 43.61
C ASN A 27 9.93 -53.58 42.99
N THR A 28 9.17 -54.11 42.02
CA THR A 28 7.96 -53.46 41.46
C THR A 28 6.77 -54.38 41.68
N CYS A 29 5.80 -53.94 42.48
CA CYS A 29 4.55 -54.69 42.65
C CYS A 29 3.59 -54.45 41.48
N GLU A 30 2.57 -55.31 41.35
CA GLU A 30 1.55 -55.23 40.29
C GLU A 30 0.81 -53.89 40.29
N LYS A 31 0.54 -53.31 41.46
CA LYS A 31 -0.12 -51.99 41.58
C LYS A 31 0.74 -50.87 41.00
N CYS A 32 2.03 -50.85 41.31
CA CYS A 32 2.96 -49.87 40.74
C CYS A 32 3.17 -50.05 39.24
N ALA A 33 3.21 -51.30 38.76
CA ALA A 33 3.34 -51.61 37.33
C ALA A 33 2.12 -51.11 36.55
N ALA A 34 0.91 -51.23 37.11
CA ALA A 34 -0.33 -50.76 36.49
C ALA A 34 -0.41 -49.23 36.35
N LEU A 35 0.27 -48.49 37.23
CA LEU A 35 0.33 -47.02 37.19
C LEU A 35 1.38 -46.50 36.20
N HIS A 36 2.26 -47.36 35.67
CA HIS A 36 3.33 -46.89 34.79
C HIS A 36 2.79 -46.16 33.56
N GLY A 37 3.32 -44.95 33.34
CA GLY A 37 2.97 -44.12 32.20
C GLY A 37 1.70 -43.28 32.40
N GLN A 38 0.96 -43.48 33.49
CA GLN A 38 -0.18 -42.64 33.83
C GLN A 38 0.29 -41.25 34.30
N GLU A 39 -0.50 -40.24 33.96
CA GLU A 39 -0.26 -38.83 34.29
C GLU A 39 -1.25 -38.36 35.34
N PHE A 40 -0.76 -37.64 36.34
CA PHE A 40 -1.53 -37.16 37.48
C PHE A 40 -1.33 -35.65 37.65
N ASP A 41 -2.36 -34.96 38.14
CA ASP A 41 -2.20 -33.62 38.69
C ASP A 41 -1.52 -33.69 40.07
N GLU A 42 -0.95 -32.59 40.57
CA GLU A 42 -0.12 -32.56 41.80
C GLU A 42 -0.82 -33.20 43.01
N ASP A 43 -2.11 -32.89 43.17
CA ASP A 43 -2.93 -33.34 44.30
C ASP A 43 -3.45 -34.78 44.12
N GLU A 44 -3.32 -35.35 42.92
CA GLU A 44 -3.82 -36.68 42.56
C GLU A 44 -2.71 -37.73 42.49
N VAL A 45 -1.44 -37.33 42.70
CA VAL A 45 -0.31 -38.26 42.70
C VAL A 45 -0.52 -39.31 43.80
N PRO A 46 -0.60 -40.62 43.45
CA PRO A 46 -0.84 -41.66 44.44
C PRO A 46 0.21 -41.66 45.55
N TYR A 47 -0.25 -41.70 46.81
CA TYR A 47 0.65 -41.80 47.96
C TYR A 47 1.52 -43.05 47.86
N TRP A 48 2.82 -42.91 48.13
CA TRP A 48 3.83 -43.95 47.93
C TRP A 48 3.36 -45.30 48.50
N PRO A 49 3.02 -46.27 47.64
CA PRO A 49 2.18 -47.35 48.10
C PRO A 49 2.91 -48.39 48.97
N HIS A 50 4.26 -48.40 49.04
CA HIS A 50 4.99 -49.36 49.89
C HIS A 50 6.51 -49.07 50.02
N PRO A 51 7.14 -49.42 51.16
CA PRO A 51 8.58 -49.19 51.44
C PRO A 51 9.56 -49.92 50.52
N ASN A 52 9.15 -51.04 49.90
CA ASN A 52 10.04 -51.88 49.09
C ASN A 52 9.96 -51.60 47.58
N CYS A 53 9.10 -50.69 47.12
CA CYS A 53 9.00 -50.36 45.69
C CYS A 53 9.91 -49.19 45.32
N ARG A 54 10.75 -49.33 44.29
CA ARG A 54 11.64 -48.28 43.78
C ARG A 54 11.03 -47.54 42.57
N CYS A 55 9.76 -47.17 42.68
CA CYS A 55 9.11 -46.37 41.64
C CYS A 55 9.43 -44.89 41.86
N LYS A 56 9.37 -44.09 40.79
CA LYS A 56 9.55 -42.65 40.86
C LYS A 56 8.42 -41.92 40.16
N VAL A 57 8.22 -40.68 40.56
CA VAL A 57 7.33 -39.75 39.88
C VAL A 57 8.21 -38.73 39.17
N GLU A 58 8.00 -38.56 37.87
CA GLU A 58 8.70 -37.56 37.06
C GLU A 58 7.77 -36.39 36.79
N GLU A 59 8.23 -35.17 37.03
CA GLU A 59 7.53 -33.97 36.60
C GLU A 59 7.61 -33.86 35.06
N ILE A 60 6.47 -33.70 34.42
CA ILE A 60 6.32 -33.49 32.99
C ILE A 60 5.54 -32.20 32.74
N SER A 61 5.84 -31.53 31.62
CA SER A 61 5.04 -30.40 31.15
C SER A 61 4.16 -30.87 30.00
N VAL A 62 2.85 -30.76 30.16
CA VAL A 62 1.88 -31.06 29.10
C VAL A 62 1.23 -29.77 28.62
N VAL A 63 0.85 -29.71 27.34
CA VAL A 63 0.13 -28.57 26.79
C VAL A 63 -1.22 -28.46 27.50
N ASP A 64 -1.52 -27.28 28.01
CA ASP A 64 -2.87 -26.95 28.45
C ASP A 64 -3.66 -26.46 27.22
N GLU A 65 -4.43 -27.37 26.63
CA GLU A 65 -5.19 -27.09 25.40
C GLU A 65 -6.19 -25.93 25.60
N ILE A 66 -6.80 -25.83 26.79
CA ILE A 66 -7.79 -24.79 27.09
C ILE A 66 -7.10 -23.43 27.23
N GLU A 67 -6.00 -23.37 27.98
CA GLU A 67 -5.27 -22.12 28.17
C GLU A 67 -4.56 -21.68 26.87
N SER A 68 -4.07 -22.63 26.07
CA SER A 68 -3.52 -22.38 24.72
C SER A 68 -4.58 -21.77 23.81
N GLU A 69 -5.79 -22.34 23.77
CA GLU A 69 -6.91 -21.84 22.96
C GLU A 69 -7.35 -20.43 23.42
N ILE A 70 -7.42 -20.18 24.73
CA ILE A 70 -7.71 -18.85 25.29
C ILE A 70 -6.63 -17.83 24.89
N ASN A 71 -5.36 -18.22 24.88
CA ASN A 71 -4.26 -17.33 24.48
C ASN A 71 -4.31 -17.01 22.99
N GLU A 72 -4.64 -17.98 22.13
CA GLU A 72 -4.88 -17.73 20.70
C GLU A 72 -6.01 -16.70 20.50
N TYR A 73 -7.14 -16.86 21.21
CA TYR A 73 -8.23 -15.89 21.10
C TYR A 73 -7.86 -14.49 21.61
N LYS A 74 -7.02 -14.38 22.65
CA LYS A 74 -6.51 -13.07 23.10
C LYS A 74 -5.69 -12.38 22.02
N GLU A 75 -4.80 -13.13 21.35
CA GLU A 75 -3.98 -12.59 20.27
C GLU A 75 -4.83 -12.14 19.08
N GLU A 76 -5.81 -12.96 18.67
CA GLU A 76 -6.76 -12.59 17.61
C GLU A 76 -7.57 -11.35 18.00
N LEU A 77 -8.04 -11.26 19.23
CA LEU A 77 -8.77 -10.09 19.72
C LEU A 77 -7.92 -8.81 19.70
N GLN A 78 -6.62 -8.91 20.04
CA GLN A 78 -5.69 -7.79 19.92
C GLN A 78 -5.49 -7.34 18.46
N GLN A 79 -5.41 -8.29 17.51
CA GLN A 79 -5.32 -7.96 16.09
C GLN A 79 -6.61 -7.26 15.60
N LEU A 80 -7.77 -7.73 16.02
CA LEU A 80 -9.05 -7.09 15.70
C LEU A 80 -9.14 -5.68 16.29
N LYS A 81 -8.62 -5.47 17.51
CA LYS A 81 -8.51 -4.13 18.11
C LYS A 81 -7.63 -3.21 17.27
N LEU A 82 -6.50 -3.70 16.78
CA LEU A 82 -5.61 -2.91 15.91
C LEU A 82 -6.33 -2.49 14.62
N GLN A 83 -7.00 -3.44 13.94
CA GLN A 83 -7.77 -3.14 12.73
C GLN A 83 -8.90 -2.12 12.97
N ALA A 84 -9.59 -2.20 14.11
CA ALA A 84 -10.63 -1.23 14.46
C ALA A 84 -10.05 0.19 14.68
N ASN A 85 -8.86 0.29 15.28
CA ASN A 85 -8.17 1.57 15.44
C ASN A 85 -7.67 2.16 14.11
N GLU A 86 -7.20 1.31 13.19
CA GLU A 86 -6.84 1.74 11.83
C GLU A 86 -8.06 2.32 11.10
N LEU A 87 -9.21 1.65 11.17
CA LEU A 87 -10.47 2.15 10.61
C LEU A 87 -10.86 3.52 11.18
N LEU A 88 -10.66 3.73 12.48
CA LEU A 88 -10.89 5.04 13.11
C LEU A 88 -9.93 6.12 12.58
N GLY A 89 -8.70 5.74 12.23
CA GLY A 89 -7.76 6.62 11.52
C GLY A 89 -8.29 7.03 10.15
N ASP A 90 -8.75 6.06 9.36
CA ASP A 90 -9.29 6.27 8.01
C ASP A 90 -10.53 7.18 8.02
N THR A 91 -11.46 6.96 8.96
CA THR A 91 -12.65 7.80 9.09
C THR A 91 -12.30 9.25 9.42
N ARG A 92 -11.28 9.49 10.25
CA ARG A 92 -10.81 10.86 10.55
C ARG A 92 -10.22 11.56 9.34
N VAL A 93 -9.52 10.82 8.47
CA VAL A 93 -9.01 11.36 7.20
C VAL A 93 -10.18 11.73 6.28
N LEU A 94 -11.16 10.84 6.14
CA LEU A 94 -12.39 11.10 5.37
C LEU A 94 -13.14 12.34 5.87
N ARG A 95 -13.26 12.51 7.19
CA ARG A 95 -13.95 13.66 7.77
C ARG A 95 -13.32 14.96 7.32
N LYS A 96 -11.99 15.07 7.41
CA LYS A 96 -11.27 16.27 6.97
C LYS A 96 -11.51 16.58 5.49
N GLN A 97 -11.68 15.57 4.64
CA GLN A 97 -12.00 15.76 3.22
C GLN A 97 -13.46 16.23 3.03
N ILE A 98 -14.41 15.62 3.73
CA ILE A 98 -15.84 15.96 3.66
C ILE A 98 -16.11 17.38 4.20
N GLU A 99 -15.61 17.72 5.39
CA GLU A 99 -15.78 19.05 5.99
C GLU A 99 -15.31 20.16 5.05
N LYS A 100 -14.21 19.89 4.34
CA LYS A 100 -13.64 20.82 3.37
C LYS A 100 -14.51 20.96 2.12
N LEU A 101 -15.08 19.87 1.62
CA LEU A 101 -16.06 19.91 0.52
C LEU A 101 -17.31 20.67 0.92
N ILE A 102 -17.80 20.48 2.15
CA ILE A 102 -18.96 21.22 2.67
C ILE A 102 -18.65 22.73 2.70
N LYS A 103 -17.50 23.09 3.26
CA LYS A 103 -17.09 24.49 3.43
C LYS A 103 -16.80 25.19 2.10
N GLU A 104 -16.14 24.53 1.17
CA GLU A 104 -15.58 25.15 -0.03
C GLU A 104 -16.41 24.89 -1.30
N ALA A 105 -17.20 23.81 -1.36
CA ALA A 105 -18.04 23.46 -2.51
C ALA A 105 -19.56 23.56 -2.21
N HIS A 106 -19.95 23.85 -0.97
CA HIS A 106 -21.36 23.94 -0.55
C HIS A 106 -22.24 22.75 -0.96
N SER A 107 -21.65 21.55 -1.05
CA SER A 107 -22.35 20.35 -1.51
C SER A 107 -23.30 19.80 -0.44
N LYS A 108 -24.59 19.68 -0.78
CA LYS A 108 -25.59 19.04 0.08
C LYS A 108 -25.36 17.54 0.20
N GLU A 109 -24.83 16.91 -0.84
CA GLU A 109 -24.46 15.49 -0.84
C GLU A 109 -23.29 15.23 0.12
N ALA A 110 -22.34 16.17 0.23
CA ALA A 110 -21.24 16.06 1.20
C ALA A 110 -21.76 16.11 2.66
N ASN A 111 -22.75 16.95 2.97
CA ASN A 111 -23.41 16.95 4.29
C ASN A 111 -24.05 15.58 4.62
N SER A 112 -24.63 14.91 3.63
CA SER A 112 -25.18 13.56 3.82
C SER A 112 -24.08 12.53 4.14
N LEU A 113 -22.92 12.65 3.48
CA LEU A 113 -21.75 11.81 3.78
C LEU A 113 -21.18 12.08 5.18
N GLU A 114 -21.15 13.33 5.63
CA GLU A 114 -20.71 13.68 6.99
C GLU A 114 -21.59 13.01 8.06
N GLY A 115 -22.91 13.05 7.88
CA GLY A 115 -23.84 12.38 8.79
C GLY A 115 -23.64 10.86 8.83
N ARG A 116 -23.39 10.24 7.67
CA ARG A 116 -23.06 8.81 7.58
C ARG A 116 -21.73 8.47 8.26
N LEU A 117 -20.70 9.28 8.02
CA LEU A 117 -19.38 9.09 8.60
C LEU A 117 -19.41 9.23 10.13
N THR A 118 -20.16 10.18 10.66
CA THR A 118 -20.33 10.36 12.11
C THR A 118 -20.98 9.14 12.77
N ARG A 119 -21.97 8.53 12.13
CA ARG A 119 -22.56 7.27 12.62
C ARG A 119 -21.55 6.13 12.58
N LEU A 120 -20.79 6.03 11.49
CA LEU A 120 -19.80 4.98 11.31
C LEU A 120 -18.67 5.07 12.36
N GLU A 121 -18.19 6.27 12.64
CA GLU A 121 -17.21 6.48 13.72
C GLU A 121 -17.75 6.05 15.08
N TYR A 122 -19.00 6.37 15.38
CA TYR A 122 -19.64 5.93 16.62
C TYR A 122 -19.69 4.40 16.71
N GLU A 123 -20.02 3.70 15.62
CA GLU A 123 -19.99 2.23 15.57
C GLU A 123 -18.57 1.68 15.77
N VAL A 124 -17.53 2.34 15.20
CA VAL A 124 -16.13 1.95 15.42
C VAL A 124 -15.72 2.14 16.89
N TYR A 125 -16.08 3.26 17.52
CA TYR A 125 -15.82 3.46 18.96
C TYR A 125 -16.51 2.40 19.81
N LYS A 126 -17.79 2.14 19.56
CA LYS A 126 -18.56 1.12 20.26
C LYS A 126 -17.97 -0.28 20.09
N LEU A 127 -17.43 -0.57 18.90
CA LEU A 127 -16.73 -1.84 18.64
C LEU A 127 -15.43 -1.94 19.43
N ILE A 128 -14.62 -0.87 19.48
CA ILE A 128 -13.40 -0.82 20.28
C ILE A 128 -13.72 -1.03 21.76
N ASP A 129 -14.71 -0.30 22.31
CA ASP A 129 -15.14 -0.45 23.70
C ASP A 129 -15.60 -1.87 24.02
N LYS A 130 -16.33 -2.49 23.07
CA LYS A 130 -16.77 -3.88 23.19
C LYS A 130 -15.59 -4.86 23.15
N ILE A 131 -14.59 -4.62 22.30
CA ILE A 131 -13.37 -5.42 22.24
C ILE A 131 -12.64 -5.33 23.59
N GLU A 132 -12.57 -4.14 24.18
CA GLU A 132 -11.90 -3.89 25.47
C GLU A 132 -12.62 -4.48 26.68
N SER A 133 -13.94 -4.69 26.60
CA SER A 133 -14.72 -5.25 27.71
C SER A 133 -14.62 -6.78 27.82
N PHE A 134 -14.07 -7.45 26.81
CA PHE A 134 -13.93 -8.89 26.82
C PHE A 134 -12.81 -9.35 27.77
N THR A 135 -13.12 -10.42 28.50
CA THR A 135 -12.23 -11.11 29.45
C THR A 135 -11.99 -12.55 29.00
N CYS A 136 -11.02 -13.22 29.61
CA CYS A 136 -10.72 -14.64 29.32
C CYS A 136 -11.96 -15.55 29.40
N ASP A 137 -12.89 -15.24 30.31
CA ASP A 137 -14.09 -16.07 30.55
C ASP A 137 -15.22 -15.81 29.55
N THR A 138 -15.12 -14.74 28.75
CA THR A 138 -16.17 -14.28 27.84
C THR A 138 -15.76 -14.33 26.38
N ILE A 139 -14.50 -14.67 26.11
CA ILE A 139 -13.95 -14.80 24.76
C ILE A 139 -14.06 -16.25 24.29
N ASP A 140 -14.67 -16.40 23.12
CA ASP A 140 -14.69 -17.65 22.38
C ASP A 140 -14.60 -17.38 20.87
N LYS A 141 -14.50 -18.46 20.09
CA LYS A 141 -14.45 -18.41 18.63
C LYS A 141 -15.63 -17.67 18.00
N PHE A 142 -16.85 -17.83 18.53
CA PHE A 142 -18.04 -17.19 17.99
C PHE A 142 -18.03 -15.68 18.24
N VAL A 143 -17.49 -15.24 19.38
CA VAL A 143 -17.26 -13.84 19.70
C VAL A 143 -16.28 -13.22 18.71
N ILE A 144 -15.12 -13.85 18.50
CA ILE A 144 -14.11 -13.41 17.53
C ILE A 144 -14.72 -13.29 16.13
N GLN A 145 -15.41 -14.33 15.65
CA GLN A 145 -16.04 -14.32 14.33
C GLN A 145 -17.09 -13.22 14.16
N LYS A 146 -17.86 -12.91 15.22
CA LYS A 146 -18.83 -11.81 15.18
C LYS A 146 -18.15 -10.44 15.10
N ILE A 147 -17.03 -10.24 15.80
CA ILE A 147 -16.25 -9.00 15.74
C ILE A 147 -15.66 -8.82 14.35
N ASP A 148 -15.06 -9.87 13.80
CA ASP A 148 -14.48 -9.87 12.46
C ASP A 148 -15.52 -9.53 11.38
N GLN A 149 -16.71 -10.14 11.45
CA GLN A 149 -17.84 -9.79 10.57
C GLN A 149 -18.28 -8.33 10.70
N GLN A 150 -18.28 -7.76 11.90
CA GLN A 150 -18.61 -6.34 12.11
C GLN A 150 -17.54 -5.43 11.51
N ILE A 151 -16.25 -5.76 11.68
CA ILE A 151 -15.14 -5.05 11.04
C ILE A 151 -15.29 -5.07 9.52
N ASP A 152 -15.63 -6.21 8.94
CA ASP A 152 -15.83 -6.33 7.49
C ASP A 152 -17.00 -5.51 6.95
N ILE A 153 -18.10 -5.40 7.70
CA ILE A 153 -19.23 -4.53 7.36
C ILE A 153 -18.77 -3.07 7.38
N ILE A 154 -18.06 -2.65 8.43
CA ILE A 154 -17.54 -1.29 8.57
C ILE A 154 -16.57 -0.97 7.42
N LYS A 155 -15.63 -1.85 7.11
CA LYS A 155 -14.70 -1.71 5.97
C LYS A 155 -15.43 -1.44 4.66
N LYS A 156 -16.50 -2.21 4.39
CA LYS A 156 -17.34 -2.02 3.18
C LYS A 156 -18.03 -0.66 3.19
N GLU A 157 -18.54 -0.21 4.34
CA GLU A 157 -19.16 1.11 4.45
C GLU A 157 -18.16 2.26 4.27
N VAL A 158 -16.97 2.19 4.87
CA VAL A 158 -15.87 3.15 4.66
C VAL A 158 -15.54 3.24 3.16
N SER A 159 -15.36 2.09 2.49
CA SER A 159 -15.09 2.05 1.05
C SER A 159 -16.20 2.69 0.22
N ASN A 160 -17.46 2.46 0.58
CA ASN A 160 -18.61 3.09 -0.08
C ASN A 160 -18.65 4.61 0.12
N ILE A 161 -18.26 5.10 1.31
CA ILE A 161 -18.14 6.55 1.57
C ILE A 161 -17.03 7.14 0.68
N TYR A 162 -15.86 6.49 0.59
CA TYR A 162 -14.78 6.93 -0.32
C TYR A 162 -15.25 7.04 -1.77
N LYS A 163 -15.94 6.02 -2.30
CA LYS A 163 -16.45 6.04 -3.68
C LYS A 163 -17.47 7.16 -3.92
N ASN A 164 -18.35 7.40 -2.95
CA ASN A 164 -19.32 8.49 -3.04
C ASN A 164 -18.64 9.86 -2.96
N LEU A 165 -17.60 9.97 -2.12
CA LEU A 165 -16.81 11.19 -2.00
C LEU A 165 -16.09 11.52 -3.30
N GLU A 166 -15.45 10.53 -3.91
CA GLU A 166 -14.81 10.64 -5.22
C GLU A 166 -15.82 11.12 -6.27
N SER A 167 -17.01 10.52 -6.34
CA SER A 167 -18.09 10.94 -7.25
C SER A 167 -18.51 12.40 -7.04
N ILE A 168 -18.65 12.85 -5.79
CA ILE A 168 -18.97 14.25 -5.47
C ILE A 168 -17.84 15.19 -5.89
N VAL A 169 -16.58 14.80 -5.66
CA VAL A 169 -15.41 15.59 -6.08
C VAL A 169 -15.39 15.74 -7.60
N ILE A 170 -15.60 14.65 -8.35
CA ILE A 170 -15.68 14.68 -9.81
C ILE A 170 -16.81 15.58 -10.29
N LYS A 171 -18.00 15.45 -9.69
CA LYS A 171 -19.21 16.12 -10.18
C LYS A 171 -19.27 17.60 -9.82
N TYR A 172 -18.91 17.96 -8.59
CA TYR A 172 -19.26 19.26 -8.02
C TYR A 172 -18.05 20.07 -7.54
N ALA A 173 -16.86 19.49 -7.40
CA ALA A 173 -15.75 20.26 -6.85
C ALA A 173 -15.41 21.44 -7.77
N PRO A 174 -15.37 22.68 -7.26
CA PRO A 174 -14.67 23.75 -7.94
C PRO A 174 -13.16 23.46 -7.92
N LYS A 175 -12.42 24.03 -8.89
CA LYS A 175 -10.98 23.75 -9.07
C LYS A 175 -10.16 23.79 -7.76
N PRO A 176 -10.29 24.81 -6.88
CA PRO A 176 -9.50 24.86 -5.65
C PRO A 176 -9.72 23.68 -4.70
N VAL A 177 -10.92 23.09 -4.74
CA VAL A 177 -11.28 21.93 -3.92
C VAL A 177 -10.71 20.66 -4.53
N PHE A 178 -10.83 20.52 -5.85
CA PHE A 178 -10.24 19.42 -6.60
C PHE A 178 -8.71 19.40 -6.45
N ASP A 179 -8.05 20.54 -6.59
CA ASP A 179 -6.59 20.69 -6.41
C ASP A 179 -6.14 20.15 -5.05
N LYS A 180 -6.82 20.58 -3.99
CA LYS A 180 -6.51 20.15 -2.63
C LYS A 180 -6.83 18.66 -2.40
N ALA A 181 -7.86 18.12 -3.04
CA ALA A 181 -8.20 16.70 -2.96
C ALA A 181 -7.09 15.83 -3.57
N VAL A 182 -6.57 16.23 -4.75
CA VAL A 182 -5.43 15.55 -5.39
C VAL A 182 -4.20 15.55 -4.48
N GLN A 183 -3.87 16.68 -3.85
CA GLN A 183 -2.73 16.77 -2.93
C GLN A 183 -2.88 15.85 -1.71
N VAL A 184 -4.08 15.79 -1.10
CA VAL A 184 -4.34 14.92 0.04
C VAL A 184 -4.29 13.45 -0.38
N TYR A 185 -4.92 13.11 -1.51
CA TYR A 185 -4.95 11.76 -2.02
C TYR A 185 -3.54 11.25 -2.33
N GLY A 186 -2.74 12.05 -3.03
CA GLY A 186 -1.37 11.67 -3.36
C GLY A 186 -0.48 11.51 -2.13
N LYS A 187 -0.67 12.31 -1.07
CA LYS A 187 0.03 12.08 0.20
C LYS A 187 -0.41 10.79 0.89
N TYR A 188 -1.72 10.53 0.93
CA TYR A 188 -2.27 9.37 1.64
C TYR A 188 -1.94 8.04 0.95
N GLN A 189 -2.03 8.01 -0.38
CA GLN A 189 -1.76 6.82 -1.18
C GLN A 189 -0.27 6.63 -1.51
N ASN A 190 0.62 7.45 -0.92
CA ASN A 190 2.06 7.43 -1.21
C ASN A 190 2.38 7.60 -2.71
N GLN A 191 1.73 8.58 -3.36
CA GLN A 191 1.90 8.95 -4.76
C GLN A 191 2.45 10.39 -4.91
N PRO A 192 3.68 10.65 -4.42
CA PRO A 192 4.22 12.00 -4.39
C PRO A 192 4.49 12.59 -5.78
N ASP A 193 4.88 11.77 -6.77
CA ASP A 193 5.17 12.26 -8.12
C ASP A 193 3.87 12.61 -8.86
N GLY A 194 2.85 11.75 -8.77
CA GLY A 194 1.52 12.05 -9.33
C GLY A 194 0.92 13.36 -8.79
N ALA A 195 1.03 13.59 -7.48
CA ALA A 195 0.57 14.84 -6.86
C ALA A 195 1.39 16.06 -7.27
N ALA A 196 2.71 15.90 -7.40
CA ALA A 196 3.60 16.98 -7.82
C ALA A 196 3.35 17.36 -9.28
N PHE A 197 3.17 16.38 -10.16
CA PHE A 197 2.88 16.62 -11.58
C PHE A 197 1.57 17.39 -11.76
N TYR A 198 0.56 17.03 -10.96
CA TYR A 198 -0.68 17.80 -10.86
C TYR A 198 -0.44 19.23 -10.40
N GLU A 199 0.31 19.43 -9.31
CA GLU A 199 0.59 20.75 -8.72
C GLU A 199 1.32 21.67 -9.70
N ILE A 200 2.25 21.12 -10.49
CA ILE A 200 2.97 21.86 -11.54
C ILE A 200 1.98 22.41 -12.57
N ALA A 201 1.10 21.55 -13.12
CA ALA A 201 0.06 21.98 -14.07
C ALA A 201 -0.94 22.96 -13.44
N ALA A 202 -1.38 22.67 -12.22
CA ALA A 202 -2.42 23.41 -11.52
C ALA A 202 -1.99 24.82 -11.11
N SER A 203 -0.73 24.95 -10.67
CA SER A 203 -0.15 26.23 -10.29
C SER A 203 0.50 26.96 -11.47
N LYS A 204 0.55 26.35 -12.66
CA LYS A 204 1.28 26.89 -13.82
C LYS A 204 2.74 27.18 -13.46
N PHE A 205 3.38 26.22 -12.78
CA PHE A 205 4.76 26.29 -12.28
C PHE A 205 5.02 27.37 -11.21
N SER A 206 3.99 28.02 -10.67
CA SER A 206 4.16 29.20 -9.82
C SER A 206 4.22 28.91 -8.32
N SER A 207 3.62 27.81 -7.85
CA SER A 207 3.53 27.51 -6.42
C SER A 207 4.88 27.13 -5.81
N SER A 208 5.03 27.36 -4.50
CA SER A 208 6.24 26.96 -3.77
C SER A 208 6.47 25.45 -3.83
N ALA A 209 5.40 24.65 -3.70
CA ALA A 209 5.46 23.20 -3.77
C ALA A 209 5.94 22.71 -5.16
N ALA A 210 5.41 23.27 -6.25
CA ALA A 210 5.86 22.94 -7.61
C ALA A 210 7.35 23.29 -7.79
N LYS A 211 7.76 24.48 -7.36
CA LYS A 211 9.15 24.95 -7.47
C LYS A 211 10.10 24.09 -6.63
N GLU A 212 9.73 23.74 -5.40
CA GLU A 212 10.54 22.89 -4.53
C GLU A 212 10.73 21.50 -5.14
N TYR A 213 9.64 20.89 -5.62
CA TYR A 213 9.71 19.58 -6.27
C TYR A 213 10.59 19.62 -7.51
N ILE A 214 10.42 20.61 -8.39
CA ILE A 214 11.24 20.78 -9.59
C ILE A 214 12.70 21.01 -9.22
N ASN A 215 13.01 21.93 -8.32
CA ASN A 215 14.39 22.23 -7.93
C ASN A 215 15.13 21.01 -7.37
N LYS A 216 14.41 20.14 -6.65
CA LYS A 216 14.96 18.89 -6.13
C LYS A 216 15.18 17.84 -7.22
N ASN A 217 14.29 17.79 -8.21
CA ASN A 217 14.21 16.66 -9.15
C ASN A 217 14.68 16.98 -10.58
N GLY A 218 14.89 18.24 -10.94
CA GLY A 218 15.09 18.60 -12.34
C GLY A 218 15.19 20.10 -12.58
N ARG A 219 14.77 20.52 -13.77
CA ARG A 219 14.72 21.94 -14.18
C ARG A 219 13.60 22.19 -15.18
N ILE A 220 13.16 23.43 -15.26
CA ILE A 220 12.16 23.90 -16.23
C ILE A 220 12.85 24.32 -17.52
N TYR A 221 12.18 24.06 -18.62
CA TYR A 221 12.41 24.68 -19.92
C TYR A 221 11.18 25.49 -20.31
N GLU A 222 11.38 26.76 -20.68
CA GLU A 222 10.26 27.67 -20.98
C GLU A 222 9.62 27.36 -22.34
N LYS A 223 10.38 26.73 -23.24
CA LYS A 223 9.96 26.30 -24.57
C LYS A 223 10.76 25.08 -25.02
N VAL A 224 10.26 24.36 -26.02
CA VAL A 224 10.92 23.15 -26.56
C VAL A 224 12.29 23.49 -27.13
N SER A 225 12.42 24.64 -27.78
CA SER A 225 13.69 25.10 -28.37
C SER A 225 14.82 25.35 -27.36
N ASP A 226 14.53 25.41 -26.06
CA ASP A 226 15.58 25.57 -25.04
C ASP A 226 16.33 24.25 -24.76
N LEU A 227 15.84 23.11 -25.26
CA LEU A 227 16.47 21.79 -25.09
C LEU A 227 17.83 21.69 -25.80
N ASN A 228 18.07 22.51 -26.83
CA ASN A 228 19.30 22.52 -27.63
C ASN A 228 19.66 21.13 -28.19
N ASN A 229 18.66 20.37 -28.62
CA ASN A 229 18.82 19.05 -29.21
C ASN A 229 17.75 18.85 -30.29
N ARG A 230 18.14 19.06 -31.55
CA ARG A 230 17.22 19.09 -32.69
C ARG A 230 16.35 17.83 -32.83
N ASN A 231 16.90 16.64 -32.60
CA ASN A 231 16.14 15.40 -32.74
C ASN A 231 15.11 15.25 -31.62
N LEU A 232 15.51 15.58 -30.39
CA LEU A 232 14.61 15.56 -29.24
C LEU A 232 13.52 16.64 -29.35
N GLU A 233 13.88 17.83 -29.83
CA GLU A 233 12.94 18.91 -30.12
C GLU A 233 11.89 18.49 -31.14
N LEU A 234 12.31 17.88 -32.26
CA LEU A 234 11.38 17.38 -33.28
C LEU A 234 10.43 16.32 -32.70
N PHE A 235 10.97 15.35 -31.96
CA PHE A 235 10.18 14.32 -31.30
C PHE A 235 9.11 14.91 -30.38
N ILE A 236 9.50 15.86 -29.52
CA ILE A 236 8.58 16.51 -28.58
C ILE A 236 7.55 17.36 -29.32
N ARG A 237 7.94 18.14 -30.33
CA ARG A 237 7.00 18.95 -31.13
C ARG A 237 5.93 18.08 -31.80
N GLU A 238 6.32 16.97 -32.39
CA GLU A 238 5.37 16.03 -33.01
C GLU A 238 4.39 15.46 -31.99
N LYS A 239 4.91 15.09 -30.81
CA LYS A 239 4.10 14.56 -29.72
C LYS A 239 3.11 15.60 -29.18
N LEU A 240 3.59 16.82 -28.91
CA LEU A 240 2.76 17.95 -28.46
C LEU A 240 1.67 18.30 -29.48
N LEU A 241 1.98 18.32 -30.77
CA LEU A 241 0.99 18.59 -31.82
C LEU A 241 -0.12 17.53 -31.84
N LYS A 242 0.24 16.25 -31.67
CA LYS A 242 -0.71 15.13 -31.64
C LYS A 242 -1.59 15.12 -30.39
N GLN A 243 -1.02 15.46 -29.23
CA GLN A 243 -1.68 15.28 -27.93
C GLN A 243 -2.39 16.55 -27.43
N ILE A 244 -1.75 17.72 -27.58
CA ILE A 244 -2.26 18.99 -27.03
C ILE A 244 -2.47 20.08 -28.07
N GLY A 245 -2.17 19.83 -29.35
CA GLY A 245 -2.46 20.76 -30.44
C GLY A 245 -1.55 21.99 -30.51
N THR A 246 -0.39 21.97 -29.83
CA THR A 246 0.65 23.02 -29.91
C THR A 246 2.00 22.40 -30.22
N SER A 247 2.92 23.18 -30.78
CA SER A 247 4.33 22.78 -30.99
C SER A 247 5.28 23.36 -29.94
N GLU A 248 4.76 24.18 -29.02
CA GLU A 248 5.51 24.82 -27.95
C GLU A 248 4.71 24.78 -26.66
N THR A 249 5.38 24.39 -25.59
CA THR A 249 4.92 24.54 -24.20
C THR A 249 6.14 24.47 -23.29
N ARG A 250 5.94 24.77 -22.01
CA ARG A 250 6.95 24.54 -20.98
C ARG A 250 7.16 23.05 -20.78
N GLY A 251 8.29 22.67 -20.22
CA GLY A 251 8.53 21.29 -19.83
C GLY A 251 9.46 21.15 -18.67
N VAL A 252 9.48 19.94 -18.10
CA VAL A 252 10.37 19.59 -16.99
C VAL A 252 11.32 18.49 -17.45
N LEU A 253 12.61 18.75 -17.28
CA LEU A 253 13.65 17.74 -17.43
C LEU A 253 14.06 17.25 -16.04
N TYR A 254 13.68 16.02 -15.71
CA TYR A 254 14.05 15.34 -14.49
C TYR A 254 15.43 14.70 -14.63
N ASN A 255 16.28 14.92 -13.64
CA ASN A 255 17.63 14.36 -13.59
C ASN A 255 17.61 12.88 -13.16
N GLU A 256 18.73 12.18 -13.32
CA GLU A 256 18.86 10.75 -13.01
C GLU A 256 18.63 10.39 -11.53
N HIS A 257 18.75 11.37 -10.63
CA HIS A 257 18.53 11.20 -9.20
C HIS A 257 17.13 11.62 -8.74
N SER A 258 16.28 12.08 -9.66
CA SER A 258 14.91 12.46 -9.35
C SER A 258 14.11 11.29 -8.80
N SER A 259 13.11 11.59 -7.94
CA SER A 259 12.19 10.58 -7.41
C SER A 259 11.54 9.78 -8.53
N VAL A 260 11.11 10.46 -9.59
CA VAL A 260 10.44 9.85 -10.73
C VAL A 260 11.38 8.98 -11.58
N SER A 261 12.61 9.43 -11.87
CA SER A 261 13.60 8.61 -12.57
C SER A 261 13.94 7.36 -11.75
N GLN A 262 14.18 7.51 -10.45
CA GLN A 262 14.48 6.40 -9.56
C GLN A 262 13.31 5.41 -9.45
N ALA A 263 12.06 5.89 -9.40
CA ALA A 263 10.88 5.05 -9.41
C ALA A 263 10.79 4.23 -10.70
N ILE A 264 11.01 4.85 -11.87
CA ILE A 264 10.97 4.15 -13.17
C ILE A 264 12.02 3.03 -13.22
N THR A 265 13.25 3.24 -12.73
CA THR A 265 14.28 2.17 -12.72
C THR A 265 13.93 0.97 -11.83
N ARG A 266 12.98 1.15 -10.91
CA ARG A 266 12.51 0.11 -9.98
C ARG A 266 11.27 -0.61 -10.49
N GLU A 267 10.64 -0.11 -11.55
CA GLU A 267 9.44 -0.71 -12.10
C GLU A 267 9.70 -2.06 -12.75
N ASN A 268 8.79 -3.00 -12.49
CA ASN A 268 8.86 -4.33 -13.05
C ASN A 268 8.74 -4.29 -14.58
N SER A 269 7.83 -3.47 -15.12
CA SER A 269 7.64 -3.33 -16.57
C SER A 269 8.92 -2.85 -17.27
N PHE A 270 9.62 -1.87 -16.68
CA PHE A 270 10.87 -1.37 -17.22
C PHE A 270 12.00 -2.41 -17.11
N ARG A 271 12.12 -3.09 -15.96
CA ARG A 271 13.14 -4.14 -15.78
C ARG A 271 12.95 -5.30 -16.75
N ILE A 272 11.72 -5.73 -16.98
CA ILE A 272 11.37 -6.77 -17.95
C ILE A 272 11.73 -6.34 -19.38
N LEU A 273 11.45 -5.08 -19.75
CA LEU A 273 11.86 -4.55 -21.05
C LEU A 273 13.39 -4.68 -21.24
N ILE A 274 14.16 -4.26 -20.25
CA ILE A 274 15.63 -4.30 -20.33
C ILE A 274 16.16 -5.73 -20.28
N SER A 275 15.58 -6.62 -19.47
CA SER A 275 16.03 -8.01 -19.37
C SER A 275 15.80 -8.78 -20.68
N HIS A 276 14.65 -8.57 -21.33
CA HIS A 276 14.36 -9.15 -22.66
C HIS A 276 15.26 -8.61 -23.76
N LYS A 277 15.75 -7.38 -23.61
CA LYS A 277 16.59 -6.68 -24.59
C LYS A 277 18.08 -6.69 -24.23
N LYS A 278 18.48 -7.48 -23.22
CA LYS A 278 19.84 -7.51 -22.66
C LYS A 278 20.89 -7.88 -23.69
N GLU A 279 20.67 -8.95 -24.46
CA GLU A 279 21.61 -9.38 -25.51
C GLU A 279 21.73 -8.33 -26.63
N GLU A 280 20.62 -7.69 -27.01
CA GLU A 280 20.63 -6.62 -28.01
C GLU A 280 21.42 -5.40 -27.51
N LEU A 281 21.23 -5.02 -26.24
CA LEU A 281 22.00 -3.96 -25.59
C LEU A 281 23.50 -4.29 -25.51
N LEU A 282 23.88 -5.52 -25.17
CA LEU A 282 25.28 -5.92 -25.08
C LEU A 282 25.97 -5.95 -26.44
N ASN A 283 25.28 -6.42 -27.48
CA ASN A 283 25.84 -6.55 -28.82
C ASN A 283 25.82 -5.23 -29.61
N ASN A 284 24.70 -4.51 -29.58
CA ASN A 284 24.50 -3.32 -30.42
C ASN A 284 24.76 -2.01 -29.66
N ARG A 285 24.92 -2.07 -28.33
CA ARG A 285 25.02 -0.91 -27.42
C ARG A 285 23.82 0.03 -27.44
N ARG A 286 22.75 -0.33 -28.16
CA ARG A 286 21.49 0.42 -28.29
C ARG A 286 20.36 -0.52 -28.66
N ILE A 287 19.13 -0.12 -28.34
CA ILE A 287 17.91 -0.78 -28.81
C ILE A 287 16.95 0.25 -29.40
N GLU A 288 15.92 -0.22 -30.08
CA GLU A 288 14.90 0.65 -30.65
C GLU A 288 14.06 1.35 -29.58
N ASP A 289 13.62 2.56 -29.91
CA ASP A 289 12.68 3.32 -29.10
C ASP A 289 11.37 2.54 -28.95
N THR A 290 10.75 2.62 -27.79
CA THR A 290 9.56 1.82 -27.47
C THR A 290 8.58 2.60 -26.57
N ARG A 291 7.51 1.94 -26.15
CA ARG A 291 6.54 2.49 -25.20
C ARG A 291 6.37 1.56 -24.02
N LEU A 292 6.07 2.15 -22.86
CA LEU A 292 5.82 1.42 -21.63
C LEU A 292 4.56 1.94 -20.95
N SER A 293 3.78 1.02 -20.38
CA SER A 293 2.73 1.33 -19.40
C SER A 293 3.30 1.17 -17.99
N PHE A 294 2.97 2.11 -17.12
CA PHE A 294 3.26 2.09 -15.69
C PHE A 294 1.97 1.80 -14.93
N GLU A 295 1.92 0.66 -14.25
CA GLU A 295 0.72 0.19 -13.55
C GLU A 295 0.69 0.59 -12.07
N GLN A 296 1.83 0.93 -11.45
CA GLN A 296 1.86 1.38 -10.05
C GLN A 296 1.30 2.80 -9.93
N ASP A 297 0.42 3.02 -8.96
CA ASP A 297 -0.40 4.23 -8.90
C ASP A 297 0.38 5.56 -8.97
N ASN A 298 1.57 5.64 -8.37
CA ASN A 298 2.39 6.85 -8.41
C ASN A 298 2.86 7.19 -9.84
N LEU A 299 3.47 6.23 -10.54
CA LEU A 299 3.93 6.43 -11.92
C LEU A 299 2.79 6.38 -12.93
N ARG A 300 1.73 5.64 -12.63
CA ARG A 300 0.50 5.63 -13.42
C ARG A 300 -0.13 7.02 -13.46
N ASN A 301 -0.21 7.72 -12.33
CA ASN A 301 -0.78 9.07 -12.28
C ASN A 301 0.18 10.17 -12.76
N ALA A 302 1.49 9.88 -12.84
CA ALA A 302 2.50 10.81 -13.36
C ALA A 302 2.69 10.70 -14.89
N TYR A 303 2.76 9.46 -15.42
CA TYR A 303 3.04 9.14 -16.82
C TYR A 303 1.95 8.26 -17.46
N HIS A 304 1.47 7.22 -16.76
CA HIS A 304 0.67 6.13 -17.34
C HIS A 304 1.35 5.45 -18.53
N TYR A 305 1.29 6.05 -19.72
CA TYR A 305 1.97 5.60 -20.93
C TYR A 305 3.06 6.58 -21.34
N ALA A 306 4.30 6.11 -21.43
CA ALA A 306 5.42 6.95 -21.85
C ALA A 306 6.21 6.34 -23.01
N ASP A 307 6.78 7.22 -23.82
CA ASP A 307 7.75 6.86 -24.84
C ASP A 307 9.14 6.71 -24.19
N ILE A 308 9.79 5.57 -24.39
CA ILE A 308 11.15 5.32 -23.92
C ILE A 308 12.08 5.40 -25.13
N ILE A 309 12.90 6.45 -25.18
CA ILE A 309 13.72 6.77 -26.34
C ILE A 309 15.20 6.82 -26.00
N ASN A 310 16.06 6.74 -27.02
CA ASN A 310 17.51 6.87 -26.91
C ASN A 310 18.11 5.85 -25.93
N ILE A 311 17.60 4.62 -25.96
CA ILE A 311 17.99 3.53 -25.07
C ILE A 311 19.34 2.97 -25.53
N LYS A 312 20.39 3.18 -24.71
CA LYS A 312 21.77 2.83 -25.09
C LYS A 312 22.69 2.67 -23.89
N LEU A 313 23.86 2.09 -24.13
CA LEU A 313 24.95 2.02 -23.15
C LEU A 313 25.91 3.19 -23.33
N ASP A 314 26.25 3.88 -22.24
CA ASP A 314 27.31 4.89 -22.22
C ASP A 314 28.71 4.25 -22.31
N SER A 315 29.78 5.05 -22.31
CA SER A 315 31.15 4.54 -22.42
C SER A 315 31.61 3.70 -21.22
N LYS A 316 30.87 3.71 -20.11
CA LYS A 316 31.12 2.91 -18.90
C LYS A 316 30.14 1.73 -18.79
N ASP A 317 29.45 1.40 -19.87
CA ASP A 317 28.39 0.38 -19.92
C ASP A 317 27.19 0.67 -18.98
N ASN A 318 26.98 1.91 -18.55
CA ASN A 318 25.75 2.27 -17.86
C ASN A 318 24.61 2.38 -18.88
N LEU A 319 23.43 1.88 -18.52
CA LEU A 319 22.24 2.05 -19.33
C LEU A 319 21.73 3.49 -19.21
N TYR A 320 21.57 4.15 -20.36
CA TYR A 320 20.97 5.46 -20.51
C TYR A 320 19.68 5.34 -21.31
N ALA A 321 18.63 6.04 -20.88
CA ALA A 321 17.39 6.19 -21.62
C ALA A 321 16.71 7.52 -21.25
N LEU A 322 15.83 7.99 -22.12
CA LEU A 322 14.92 9.08 -21.84
C LEU A 322 13.50 8.55 -21.79
N VAL A 323 12.76 8.89 -20.74
CA VAL A 323 11.31 8.67 -20.67
C VAL A 323 10.61 9.97 -20.98
N VAL A 324 9.82 10.01 -22.04
CA VAL A 324 9.19 11.22 -22.55
C VAL A 324 7.69 11.06 -22.56
N ASP A 325 6.99 12.03 -21.96
CA ASP A 325 5.54 12.12 -22.08
C ASP A 325 5.02 13.55 -22.04
N THR A 326 3.72 13.74 -22.32
CA THR A 326 3.00 14.99 -22.10
C THR A 326 2.05 14.83 -20.94
N TYR A 327 2.03 15.79 -20.02
CA TYR A 327 1.00 15.86 -19.01
C TYR A 327 -0.20 16.60 -19.55
N ASP A 328 -1.17 15.87 -20.12
CA ASP A 328 -2.25 16.42 -20.94
C ASP A 328 -3.67 15.94 -20.58
N PHE A 329 -3.82 15.15 -19.50
CA PHE A 329 -5.09 14.53 -19.09
C PHE A 329 -5.87 13.94 -20.28
N ASN A 330 -5.35 12.85 -20.84
CA ASN A 330 -5.87 12.17 -22.03
C ASN A 330 -7.41 12.09 -22.05
N LYS A 331 -8.01 12.67 -23.09
CA LYS A 331 -9.46 12.77 -23.29
C LYS A 331 -10.16 11.43 -23.52
N PHE A 332 -9.41 10.40 -23.88
CA PHE A 332 -9.91 9.05 -24.14
C PHE A 332 -9.81 8.12 -22.92
N GLU A 333 -9.27 8.60 -21.80
CA GLU A 333 -9.18 7.82 -20.56
C GLU A 333 -10.55 7.71 -19.89
N ASP A 334 -10.91 6.53 -19.39
CA ASP A 334 -12.23 6.31 -18.79
C ASP A 334 -12.31 6.70 -17.31
N ASN A 335 -11.16 6.92 -16.67
CA ASN A 335 -11.08 7.35 -15.29
C ASN A 335 -11.76 8.73 -15.09
N PRO A 336 -12.81 8.81 -14.26
CA PRO A 336 -13.55 10.05 -14.03
C PRO A 336 -12.72 11.22 -13.43
N LEU A 337 -11.70 10.93 -12.63
CA LEU A 337 -10.78 11.96 -12.10
C LEU A 337 -9.90 12.53 -13.22
N VAL A 338 -9.44 11.68 -14.14
CA VAL A 338 -8.68 12.11 -15.32
C VAL A 338 -9.56 12.96 -16.23
N LYS A 339 -10.81 12.54 -16.48
CA LYS A 339 -11.80 13.34 -17.22
C LYS A 339 -12.01 14.72 -16.58
N LYS A 340 -12.11 14.78 -15.25
CA LYS A 340 -12.25 16.06 -14.52
C LYS A 340 -11.03 16.95 -14.65
N GLY A 341 -9.82 16.38 -14.59
CA GLY A 341 -8.58 17.08 -14.88
C GLY A 341 -8.57 17.65 -16.31
N GLY A 342 -8.96 16.83 -17.30
CA GLY A 342 -9.13 17.22 -18.70
C GLY A 342 -10.12 18.38 -18.87
N GLU A 343 -11.26 18.37 -18.18
CA GLU A 343 -12.20 19.51 -18.20
C GLU A 343 -11.55 20.82 -17.71
N TYR A 344 -10.69 20.77 -16.70
CA TYR A 344 -9.99 21.96 -16.22
C TYR A 344 -8.89 22.40 -17.17
N GLN A 345 -8.19 21.47 -17.81
CA GLN A 345 -7.19 21.78 -18.82
C GLN A 345 -7.84 22.43 -20.05
N ASP A 346 -8.96 21.89 -20.55
CA ASP A 346 -9.73 22.46 -21.67
C ASP A 346 -10.26 23.87 -21.35
N LYS A 347 -10.48 24.18 -20.07
CA LYS A 347 -10.87 25.52 -19.58
C LYS A 347 -9.67 26.43 -19.29
N GLY A 348 -8.44 26.03 -19.63
CA GLY A 348 -7.20 26.80 -19.39
C GLY A 348 -6.80 26.94 -17.91
N LYS A 349 -7.39 26.12 -17.04
CA LYS A 349 -7.15 26.14 -15.58
C LYS A 349 -5.98 25.24 -15.15
N LEU A 350 -5.67 24.22 -15.94
CA LEU A 350 -4.44 23.43 -15.82
C LEU A 350 -3.60 23.70 -17.07
N GLU A 351 -2.30 23.82 -16.89
CA GLU A 351 -1.38 24.00 -18.02
C GLU A 351 -0.76 22.67 -18.43
N PRO A 352 -0.94 22.23 -19.69
CA PRO A 352 -0.25 21.06 -20.20
C PRO A 352 1.23 21.36 -20.45
N TYR A 353 2.08 20.38 -20.21
CA TYR A 353 3.52 20.50 -20.37
C TYR A 353 4.14 19.17 -20.79
N TYR A 354 5.37 19.20 -21.33
CA TYR A 354 6.11 17.96 -21.60
C TYR A 354 7.03 17.60 -20.43
N ASN A 355 7.30 16.31 -20.30
CA ASN A 355 8.15 15.73 -19.27
C ASN A 355 9.21 14.86 -19.90
N ILE A 356 10.44 14.97 -19.40
CA ILE A 356 11.55 14.14 -19.82
C ILE A 356 12.24 13.65 -18.55
N ALA A 357 12.22 12.35 -18.27
CA ALA A 357 13.03 11.77 -17.21
C ALA A 357 14.30 11.13 -17.79
N ILE A 358 15.45 11.58 -17.29
CA ILE A 358 16.73 10.96 -17.60
C ILE A 358 16.89 9.72 -16.73
N LEU A 359 17.11 8.57 -17.36
CA LEU A 359 17.52 7.35 -16.68
C LEU A 359 19.00 7.11 -16.90
N LYS A 360 19.72 6.86 -15.82
CA LYS A 360 21.11 6.39 -15.86
C LYS A 360 21.30 5.30 -14.82
N ILE A 361 21.47 4.07 -15.27
CA ILE A 361 21.50 2.88 -14.43
C ILE A 361 22.88 2.23 -14.54
N PRO A 362 23.60 2.05 -13.42
CA PRO A 362 24.91 1.41 -13.43
C PRO A 362 24.90 -0.01 -14.01
N LYS A 363 26.01 -0.42 -14.64
CA LYS A 363 26.15 -1.76 -15.25
C LYS A 363 25.79 -2.88 -14.28
N GLU A 364 26.33 -2.80 -13.08
CA GLU A 364 26.11 -3.74 -11.98
C GLU A 364 24.63 -3.88 -11.58
N GLN A 365 23.81 -2.87 -11.88
CA GLN A 365 22.39 -2.90 -11.58
C GLN A 365 21.59 -3.46 -12.76
N TRP A 366 21.69 -2.88 -13.97
CA TRP A 366 20.82 -3.28 -15.07
C TRP A 366 21.15 -4.66 -15.65
N ILE A 367 22.40 -5.13 -15.50
CA ILE A 367 22.77 -6.48 -15.95
C ILE A 367 22.07 -7.58 -15.14
N ASN A 368 21.58 -7.24 -13.94
CA ASN A 368 20.87 -8.13 -13.03
C ASN A 368 19.35 -7.96 -13.08
N TYR A 369 18.83 -7.14 -14.01
CA TYR A 369 17.40 -7.08 -14.30
C TYR A 369 16.90 -8.35 -14.97
#